data_AF-A0A327T7Z2-F1
#
_entry.id   AF-A0A327T7Z2-F1
#
_cell.length_a   1.000
_cell.length_b   1.000
_cell.length_c   1.000
_cell.angle_alpha   90.00
_cell.angle_beta   90.00
_cell.angle_gamma   90.00
#
_symmetry.space_group_name_H-M   'P 1'
#
loop_
_entity.id
_entity.type
_entity.pdbx_description
1 polymer ?
#
loop_
_entity_poly.entity_id
_entity_poly.type
_entity_poly.pdbx_seq_one_letter_code
_entity_poly.pdbx_strand_id
1 'polypeptide(L)'
;MVVAILITGYFTGCKKKEDLSTPLVGLGGDTWAKGPLDDWISTNYTTPYNMEIKYKWDRSELGEINKDVVPILESKVIPVLETIKSGWINPYVDIKGGDFFKKYVQKQIYMVGSAQYNSNGSITLGVAESGRKVTLMVLNDFQKGNRSSVERILHTMHHEFGHILNQNIAVTSDYQRITAGSYSATWFNIAEEDANSMGFISSYAMASKDEDFVEMLSIMLVDGEDNFQALIATLEPDAQAKLLKKKSIVISYLKSAFGIDFVALQNKVQAEINTMAPLKK
;
A
#
# COMPACT_ATOMS: atom_id res chain seq x y z
N MET A 1 6.35 79.37 -27.51
CA MET A 1 5.75 78.29 -28.31
C MET A 1 6.78 77.17 -28.43
N VAL A 2 6.70 76.15 -27.57
CA VAL A 2 7.57 74.97 -27.61
C VAL A 2 6.62 73.78 -27.51
N VAL A 3 6.52 73.02 -28.60
CA VAL A 3 5.63 71.87 -28.74
C VAL A 3 6.36 70.66 -28.18
N ALA A 4 5.88 70.15 -27.03
CA ALA A 4 6.36 68.91 -26.46
C ALA A 4 5.66 67.73 -27.16
N ILE A 5 6.44 66.94 -27.90
CA ILE A 5 5.98 65.76 -28.63
C ILE A 5 5.81 64.60 -27.63
N LEU A 6 4.57 64.19 -27.39
CA LEU A 6 4.20 62.98 -26.67
C LEU A 6 4.45 61.76 -27.56
N ILE A 7 5.55 61.05 -27.30
CA ILE A 7 5.83 59.74 -27.91
C ILE A 7 5.03 58.69 -27.12
N THR A 8 3.93 58.20 -27.70
CA THR A 8 3.14 57.10 -27.15
C THR A 8 3.75 55.77 -27.62
N GLY A 9 4.50 55.10 -26.74
CA GLY A 9 5.03 53.76 -27.00
C GLY A 9 3.91 52.71 -26.88
N TYR A 10 3.55 52.08 -28.00
CA TYR A 10 2.70 50.89 -28.00
C TYR A 10 3.52 49.67 -27.55
N PHE A 11 3.36 49.25 -26.29
CA PHE A 11 3.79 47.93 -25.86
C PHE A 11 2.78 46.89 -26.38
N THR A 12 3.09 46.27 -27.52
CA THR A 12 2.39 45.05 -27.95
C THR A 12 2.86 43.90 -27.06
N GLY A 13 2.20 43.74 -25.91
CA GLY A 13 2.34 42.56 -25.07
C GLY A 13 1.82 41.34 -25.82
N CYS A 14 2.74 40.53 -26.34
CA CYS A 14 2.42 39.24 -26.95
C CYS A 14 2.00 38.28 -25.82
N LYS A 15 0.74 38.35 -25.39
CA LYS A 15 0.15 37.29 -24.57
C LYS A 15 0.02 36.06 -25.46
N LYS A 16 0.98 35.14 -25.37
CA LYS A 16 0.69 33.74 -25.71
C LYS A 16 -0.49 33.33 -24.85
N LYS A 17 -1.69 33.30 -25.42
CA LYS A 17 -2.80 32.57 -24.85
C LYS A 17 -2.38 31.11 -24.96
N GLU A 18 -1.92 30.54 -23.85
CA GLU A 18 -1.84 29.09 -23.76
C GLU A 18 -3.24 28.55 -23.99
N ASP A 19 -3.37 27.75 -25.04
CA ASP A 19 -4.61 27.08 -25.34
C ASP A 19 -4.79 25.93 -24.35
N LEU A 20 -5.42 26.25 -23.22
CA LEU A 20 -5.80 25.30 -22.17
C LEU A 20 -6.85 24.27 -22.65
N SER A 21 -7.29 24.33 -23.91
CA SER A 21 -8.19 23.33 -24.50
C SER A 21 -7.45 22.12 -25.10
N THR A 22 -6.12 22.13 -25.12
CA THR A 22 -5.37 20.92 -25.47
C THR A 22 -5.53 19.90 -24.33
N PRO A 23 -6.18 18.75 -24.55
CA PRO A 23 -6.23 17.72 -23.53
C PRO A 23 -4.81 17.31 -23.17
N LEU A 24 -4.46 17.44 -21.89
CA LEU A 24 -3.18 17.02 -21.35
C LEU A 24 -3.16 15.49 -21.37
N VAL A 25 -2.57 14.92 -22.44
CA VAL A 25 -2.43 13.48 -22.61
C VAL A 25 -1.71 12.90 -21.38
N GLY A 26 -2.37 11.97 -20.68
CA GLY A 26 -1.78 11.29 -19.52
C GLY A 26 -2.07 11.92 -18.14
N LEU A 27 -2.99 12.88 -18.03
CA LEU A 27 -3.50 13.37 -16.73
C LEU A 27 -4.88 12.81 -16.33
N GLY A 28 -5.42 11.87 -17.13
CA GLY A 28 -6.70 11.22 -16.87
C GLY A 28 -7.84 11.74 -17.76
N GLY A 29 -8.91 10.94 -17.89
CA GLY A 29 -10.11 11.30 -18.67
C GLY A 29 -10.08 10.92 -20.16
N ASP A 30 -8.96 10.35 -20.64
CA ASP A 30 -8.82 9.86 -22.01
C ASP A 30 -9.63 8.58 -22.23
N THR A 31 -10.30 8.43 -23.37
CA THR A 31 -10.86 7.13 -23.80
C THR A 31 -9.77 6.35 -24.54
N TRP A 32 -9.32 5.20 -23.99
CA TRP A 32 -8.34 4.34 -24.66
C TRP A 32 -9.00 3.11 -25.28
N ALA A 33 -8.46 2.67 -26.42
CA ALA A 33 -8.81 1.37 -26.98
C ALA A 33 -8.19 0.26 -26.13
N LYS A 34 -8.95 -0.82 -25.93
CA LYS A 34 -8.48 -2.01 -25.22
C LYS A 34 -7.24 -2.57 -25.93
N GLY A 35 -6.18 -2.82 -25.17
CA GLY A 35 -4.91 -3.34 -25.67
C GLY A 35 -4.48 -4.64 -24.98
N PRO A 36 -3.31 -5.18 -25.37
CA PRO A 36 -2.79 -6.43 -24.81
C PRO A 36 -2.61 -6.42 -23.28
N LEU A 37 -2.31 -5.26 -22.70
CA LEU A 37 -2.19 -5.10 -21.25
C LEU A 37 -3.55 -5.29 -20.54
N ASP A 38 -4.63 -4.73 -21.10
CA ASP A 38 -5.98 -4.91 -20.57
C ASP A 38 -6.43 -6.38 -20.62
N ASP A 39 -6.10 -7.09 -21.72
CA ASP A 39 -6.38 -8.53 -21.85
C ASP A 39 -5.60 -9.37 -20.84
N TRP A 40 -4.33 -9.03 -20.61
CA TRP A 40 -3.50 -9.68 -19.60
C TRP A 40 -4.07 -9.48 -18.19
N ILE A 41 -4.47 -8.26 -17.85
CA ILE A 41 -5.14 -7.93 -16.57
C ILE A 41 -6.44 -8.73 -16.45
N SER A 42 -7.29 -8.71 -17.48
CA SER A 42 -8.57 -9.39 -17.48
C SER A 42 -8.42 -10.89 -17.23
N THR A 43 -7.42 -11.51 -17.85
CA THR A 43 -7.10 -12.94 -17.70
C THR A 43 -6.56 -13.26 -16.31
N ASN A 44 -5.72 -12.39 -15.75
CA ASN A 44 -4.98 -12.69 -14.51
C ASN A 44 -5.65 -12.24 -13.22
N TYR A 45 -6.56 -11.26 -13.31
CA TYR A 45 -7.16 -10.55 -12.17
C TYR A 45 -8.69 -10.51 -12.25
N THR A 46 -9.23 -9.93 -13.32
CA THR A 46 -10.68 -9.66 -13.40
C THR A 46 -11.48 -10.95 -13.48
N THR A 47 -11.15 -11.83 -14.43
CA THR A 47 -11.86 -13.10 -14.62
C THR A 47 -11.73 -14.05 -13.42
N PRO A 48 -10.51 -14.30 -12.87
CA PRO A 48 -10.38 -15.23 -11.75
C PRO A 48 -10.90 -14.67 -10.42
N TYR A 49 -10.73 -13.36 -10.15
CA TYR A 49 -10.92 -12.79 -8.80
C TYR A 49 -11.95 -11.68 -8.69
N ASN A 50 -12.54 -11.24 -9.82
CA ASN A 50 -13.44 -10.09 -9.90
C ASN A 50 -12.78 -8.81 -9.35
N MET A 51 -11.50 -8.63 -9.69
CA MET A 51 -10.71 -7.45 -9.37
C MET A 51 -10.61 -6.52 -10.58
N GLU A 52 -10.87 -5.24 -10.35
CA GLU A 52 -10.64 -4.16 -11.31
C GLU A 52 -9.27 -3.54 -11.02
N ILE A 53 -8.35 -3.66 -11.96
CA ILE A 53 -7.05 -3.01 -11.89
C ILE A 53 -7.09 -1.75 -12.75
N LYS A 54 -6.90 -0.60 -12.12
CA LYS A 54 -6.99 0.71 -12.76
C LYS A 54 -5.60 1.33 -12.83
N TYR A 55 -4.96 1.10 -13.97
CA TYR A 55 -3.68 1.72 -14.30
C TYR A 55 -3.83 2.97 -15.19
N LYS A 56 -5.01 3.12 -15.79
CA LYS A 56 -5.51 4.34 -16.42
C LYS A 56 -6.78 4.74 -15.69
N TRP A 57 -6.84 5.98 -15.23
CA TRP A 57 -7.92 6.52 -14.43
C TRP A 57 -8.00 8.03 -14.62
N ASP A 58 -9.18 8.60 -14.42
CA ASP A 58 -9.35 10.04 -14.32
C ASP A 58 -9.05 10.53 -12.90
N ARG A 59 -8.48 11.72 -12.78
CA ARG A 59 -8.11 12.30 -11.48
C ARG A 59 -9.31 12.41 -10.53
N SER A 60 -10.52 12.63 -11.05
CA SER A 60 -11.75 12.72 -10.25
C SER A 60 -12.10 11.41 -9.52
N GLU A 61 -11.53 10.28 -9.92
CA GLU A 61 -11.77 8.98 -9.28
C GLU A 61 -10.97 8.79 -7.98
N LEU A 62 -9.96 9.63 -7.74
CA LEU A 62 -9.06 9.58 -6.59
C LEU A 62 -9.30 10.78 -5.65
N GLY A 63 -10.55 10.98 -5.22
CA GLY A 63 -10.95 12.12 -4.40
C GLY A 63 -10.18 12.29 -3.07
N GLU A 64 -9.55 11.21 -2.60
CA GLU A 64 -8.77 11.14 -1.36
C GLU A 64 -7.31 11.63 -1.48
N ILE A 65 -6.79 11.77 -2.70
CA ILE A 65 -5.39 12.13 -2.96
C ILE A 65 -5.28 13.61 -3.36
N ASN A 66 -4.10 14.22 -3.21
CA ASN A 66 -3.82 15.61 -3.64
C ASN A 66 -3.67 15.76 -5.18
N LYS A 67 -3.87 16.96 -5.71
CA LYS A 67 -4.08 17.30 -7.14
C LYS A 67 -2.96 16.90 -8.09
N ASP A 68 -1.75 16.60 -7.62
CA ASP A 68 -0.55 16.45 -8.49
C ASP A 68 -0.03 15.01 -8.61
N VAL A 69 -0.95 14.03 -8.73
CA VAL A 69 -0.57 12.62 -8.96
C VAL A 69 -0.81 12.18 -10.41
N VAL A 70 0.06 11.29 -10.89
CA VAL A 70 -0.01 10.75 -12.26
C VAL A 70 -0.22 9.23 -12.25
N PRO A 71 -0.87 8.66 -13.29
CA PRO A 71 -0.95 7.22 -13.46
C PRO A 71 0.44 6.56 -13.53
N ILE A 72 0.49 5.26 -13.23
CA ILE A 72 1.69 4.45 -13.41
C ILE A 72 2.11 4.37 -14.88
N LEU A 73 3.42 4.30 -15.15
CA LEU A 73 3.97 3.94 -16.46
C LEU A 73 3.50 2.53 -16.86
N GLU A 74 2.99 2.35 -18.08
CA GLU A 74 2.48 1.05 -18.54
C GLU A 74 3.53 -0.08 -18.43
N SER A 75 4.81 0.24 -18.67
CA SER A 75 5.93 -0.72 -18.55
C SER A 75 6.15 -1.24 -17.13
N LYS A 76 5.59 -0.57 -16.10
CA LYS A 76 5.67 -0.96 -14.69
C LYS A 76 4.44 -1.76 -14.23
N VAL A 77 3.34 -1.74 -14.99
CA VAL A 77 2.08 -2.39 -14.60
C VAL A 77 2.25 -3.89 -14.41
N ILE A 78 2.75 -4.60 -15.42
CA ILE A 78 2.95 -6.05 -15.34
C ILE A 78 3.92 -6.42 -14.21
N PRO A 79 5.12 -5.82 -14.06
CA PRO A 79 6.02 -6.13 -12.95
C PRO A 79 5.40 -5.97 -11.55
N VAL A 80 4.62 -4.90 -11.34
CA VAL A 80 3.93 -4.67 -10.06
C VAL A 80 2.86 -5.75 -9.84
N LEU A 81 2.03 -6.00 -10.85
CA LEU A 81 0.98 -7.00 -10.75
C LEU A 81 1.54 -8.42 -10.61
N GLU A 82 2.61 -8.79 -11.28
CA GLU A 82 3.22 -10.10 -11.04
C GLU A 82 3.65 -10.26 -9.59
N THR A 83 4.19 -9.19 -8.98
CA THR A 83 4.59 -9.17 -7.56
C THR A 83 3.40 -9.33 -6.63
N ILE A 84 2.30 -8.61 -6.89
CA ILE A 84 1.05 -8.72 -6.12
C ILE A 84 0.47 -10.14 -6.25
N LYS A 85 0.49 -10.71 -7.46
CA LYS A 85 -0.05 -12.06 -7.69
C LYS A 85 0.75 -13.12 -6.95
N SER A 86 2.08 -13.11 -7.08
CA SER A 86 2.94 -14.13 -6.48
C SER A 86 3.09 -13.97 -4.98
N GLY A 87 3.32 -12.75 -4.48
CA GLY A 87 3.59 -12.52 -3.06
C GLY A 87 2.34 -12.42 -2.19
N TRP A 88 1.17 -12.08 -2.76
CA TRP A 88 -0.06 -11.90 -1.99
C TRP A 88 -1.17 -12.86 -2.43
N ILE A 89 -1.60 -12.85 -3.70
CA ILE A 89 -2.76 -13.66 -4.12
C ILE A 89 -2.50 -15.16 -3.98
N ASN A 90 -1.44 -15.67 -4.61
CA ASN A 90 -1.17 -17.10 -4.68
C ASN A 90 -0.99 -17.74 -3.29
N PRO A 91 -0.24 -17.14 -2.33
CA PRO A 91 -0.11 -17.71 -0.99
C PRO A 91 -1.44 -17.92 -0.27
N TYR A 92 -2.37 -16.95 -0.35
CA TYR A 92 -3.70 -17.12 0.24
C TYR A 92 -4.55 -18.15 -0.51
N VAL A 93 -4.50 -18.17 -1.84
CA VAL A 93 -5.22 -19.16 -2.66
C VAL A 93 -4.71 -20.57 -2.38
N ASP A 94 -3.41 -20.76 -2.20
CA ASP A 94 -2.84 -22.07 -1.88
C ASP A 94 -3.25 -22.56 -0.48
N ILE A 95 -3.31 -21.66 0.50
CA ILE A 95 -3.62 -22.01 1.90
C ILE A 95 -5.13 -22.20 2.12
N LYS A 96 -5.97 -21.40 1.44
CA LYS A 96 -7.42 -21.33 1.71
C LYS A 96 -8.33 -21.64 0.53
N GLY A 97 -7.79 -21.68 -0.68
CA GLY A 97 -8.56 -21.85 -1.91
C GLY A 97 -9.03 -20.53 -2.53
N GLY A 98 -9.36 -20.59 -3.82
CA GLY A 98 -9.79 -19.44 -4.60
C GLY A 98 -11.10 -18.80 -4.11
N ASP A 99 -12.04 -19.60 -3.62
CA ASP A 99 -13.34 -19.08 -3.14
C ASP A 99 -13.19 -18.22 -1.89
N PHE A 100 -12.30 -18.62 -0.98
CA PHE A 100 -11.94 -17.81 0.18
C PHE A 100 -11.36 -16.47 -0.28
N PHE A 101 -10.37 -16.50 -1.18
CA PHE A 101 -9.72 -15.29 -1.64
C PHE A 101 -10.72 -14.35 -2.34
N LYS A 102 -11.54 -14.87 -3.27
CA LYS A 102 -12.58 -14.09 -3.97
C LYS A 102 -13.57 -13.40 -3.03
N LYS A 103 -13.90 -14.05 -1.91
CA LYS A 103 -14.83 -13.51 -0.92
C LYS A 103 -14.29 -12.25 -0.24
N TYR A 104 -13.01 -12.22 0.10
CA TYR A 104 -12.42 -11.15 0.91
C TYR A 104 -11.53 -10.18 0.12
N VAL A 105 -11.15 -10.51 -1.13
CA VAL A 105 -10.24 -9.65 -1.91
C VAL A 105 -10.84 -8.27 -2.21
N GLN A 106 -9.99 -7.25 -2.13
CA GLN A 106 -10.22 -5.91 -2.64
C GLN A 106 -10.77 -5.96 -4.07
N LYS A 107 -11.75 -5.11 -4.37
CA LYS A 107 -12.39 -5.11 -5.68
C LYS A 107 -11.71 -4.16 -6.66
N GLN A 108 -11.04 -3.13 -6.17
CA GLN A 108 -10.40 -2.12 -7.01
C GLN A 108 -8.98 -1.84 -6.52
N ILE A 109 -8.02 -1.87 -7.45
CA ILE A 109 -6.65 -1.41 -7.21
C ILE A 109 -6.36 -0.26 -8.18
N TYR A 110 -6.16 0.94 -7.66
CA TYR A 110 -5.68 2.08 -8.41
C TYR A 110 -4.15 2.13 -8.37
N MET A 111 -3.52 2.28 -9.53
CA MET A 111 -2.07 2.26 -9.68
C MET A 111 -1.58 3.68 -10.00
N VAL A 112 -0.90 4.31 -9.04
CA VAL A 112 -0.41 5.69 -9.11
C VAL A 112 1.12 5.68 -9.20
N GLY A 113 1.64 6.40 -10.18
CA GLY A 113 3.06 6.43 -10.51
C GLY A 113 3.90 7.29 -9.56
N SER A 114 3.37 8.43 -9.11
CA SER A 114 4.08 9.41 -8.29
C SER A 114 3.76 9.30 -6.79
N ALA A 115 4.59 9.95 -5.98
CA ALA A 115 4.34 10.14 -4.56
C ALA A 115 3.29 11.24 -4.31
N GLN A 116 2.55 11.09 -3.22
CA GLN A 116 1.80 12.19 -2.61
C GLN A 116 2.52 12.62 -1.33
N TYR A 117 2.82 13.91 -1.25
CA TYR A 117 3.34 14.53 -0.04
C TYR A 117 2.19 15.10 0.77
N ASN A 118 2.11 14.71 2.03
CA ASN A 118 1.17 15.26 3.01
C ASN A 118 1.67 16.60 3.55
N SER A 119 0.78 17.39 4.14
CA SER A 119 1.12 18.71 4.71
C SER A 119 2.13 18.63 5.87
N ASN A 120 2.28 17.45 6.49
CA ASN A 120 3.26 17.17 7.53
C ASN A 120 4.60 16.62 6.99
N GLY A 121 4.80 16.58 5.67
CA GLY A 121 6.02 16.08 5.03
C GLY A 121 6.11 14.56 4.88
N SER A 122 5.14 13.80 5.41
CA SER A 122 5.07 12.34 5.18
C SER A 122 4.64 12.03 3.74
N ILE A 123 4.99 10.83 3.25
CA ILE A 123 4.58 10.33 1.94
C ILE A 123 3.46 9.31 2.13
N THR A 124 2.36 9.49 1.40
CA THR A 124 1.31 8.46 1.32
C THR A 124 1.73 7.40 0.30
N LEU A 125 1.94 6.17 0.77
CA LEU A 125 2.39 5.04 -0.06
C LEU A 125 1.23 4.15 -0.52
N GLY A 126 0.10 4.23 0.19
CA GLY A 126 -1.18 3.76 -0.28
C GLY A 126 -2.32 4.31 0.57
N VAL A 127 -3.53 4.30 0.02
CA VAL A 127 -4.76 4.67 0.72
C VAL A 127 -5.81 3.63 0.42
N ALA A 128 -6.49 3.11 1.44
CA ALA A 128 -7.68 2.31 1.25
C ALA A 128 -8.93 3.05 1.66
N GLU A 129 -9.94 3.04 0.79
CA GLU A 129 -11.28 3.51 1.11
C GLU A 129 -12.18 2.32 1.38
N SER A 130 -12.66 2.21 2.62
CA SER A 130 -13.73 1.29 3.04
C SER A 130 -13.48 -0.18 2.63
N GLY A 131 -12.23 -0.63 2.58
CA GLY A 131 -11.83 -2.01 2.30
C GLY A 131 -12.09 -2.51 0.87
N ARG A 132 -12.69 -1.71 -0.03
CA ARG A 132 -13.00 -2.14 -1.41
C ARG A 132 -12.03 -1.61 -2.45
N LYS A 133 -11.47 -0.42 -2.20
CA LYS A 133 -10.54 0.29 -3.07
C LYS A 133 -9.21 0.43 -2.36
N VAL A 134 -8.11 0.04 -3.02
CA VAL A 134 -6.74 0.32 -2.59
C VAL A 134 -6.05 1.12 -3.67
N THR A 135 -5.44 2.23 -3.27
CA THR A 135 -4.60 3.03 -4.16
C THR A 135 -3.15 2.78 -3.80
N LEU A 136 -2.36 2.27 -4.74
CA LEU A 136 -0.93 2.01 -4.59
C LEU A 136 -0.14 3.13 -5.25
N MET A 137 0.81 3.73 -4.54
CA MET A 137 1.52 4.93 -4.99
C MET A 137 3.02 4.68 -5.20
N VAL A 138 3.70 5.65 -5.82
CA VAL A 138 5.16 5.58 -6.09
C VAL A 138 5.54 4.37 -6.95
N LEU A 139 4.66 3.95 -7.85
CA LEU A 139 4.86 2.73 -8.65
C LEU A 139 5.83 2.92 -9.82
N ASN A 140 6.12 4.17 -10.22
CA ASN A 140 7.12 4.42 -11.27
C ASN A 140 8.54 4.08 -10.80
N ASP A 141 8.79 4.18 -9.50
CA ASP A 141 10.08 3.83 -8.88
C ASP A 141 10.18 2.33 -8.58
N PHE A 142 9.12 1.55 -8.85
CA PHE A 142 9.15 0.12 -8.59
C PHE A 142 10.22 -0.59 -9.43
N GLN A 143 11.00 -1.43 -8.77
CA GLN A 143 12.04 -2.25 -9.38
C GLN A 143 11.87 -3.70 -8.92
N LYS A 144 11.45 -4.57 -9.85
CA LYS A 144 11.45 -6.02 -9.64
C LYS A 144 12.91 -6.47 -9.41
N GLY A 145 13.16 -7.21 -8.32
CA GLY A 145 14.52 -7.55 -7.87
C GLY A 145 15.09 -6.64 -6.77
N ASN A 146 14.47 -5.48 -6.50
CA ASN A 146 14.79 -4.68 -5.32
C ASN A 146 13.90 -5.12 -4.15
N ARG A 147 14.52 -5.68 -3.10
CA ARG A 147 13.84 -6.25 -1.93
C ARG A 147 12.87 -5.26 -1.30
N SER A 148 13.34 -4.07 -0.96
CA SER A 148 12.52 -3.02 -0.33
C SER A 148 11.35 -2.56 -1.21
N SER A 149 11.51 -2.55 -2.53
CA SER A 149 10.41 -2.23 -3.45
C SER A 149 9.32 -3.30 -3.46
N VAL A 150 9.71 -4.58 -3.41
CA VAL A 150 8.79 -5.73 -3.33
C VAL A 150 8.09 -5.76 -1.98
N GLU A 151 8.86 -5.66 -0.89
CA GLU A 151 8.34 -5.66 0.48
C GLU A 151 7.35 -4.53 0.70
N ARG A 152 7.63 -3.31 0.22
CA ARG A 152 6.71 -2.17 0.34
C ARG A 152 5.33 -2.45 -0.25
N ILE A 153 5.28 -3.01 -1.47
CA ILE A 153 4.00 -3.31 -2.13
C ILE A 153 3.26 -4.42 -1.36
N LEU A 154 3.97 -5.49 -1.00
CA LEU A 154 3.35 -6.61 -0.29
C LEU A 154 2.89 -6.22 1.11
N HIS A 155 3.64 -5.37 1.80
CA HIS A 155 3.28 -4.79 3.09
C HIS A 155 1.91 -4.13 3.00
N THR A 156 1.74 -3.19 2.06
CA THR A 156 0.44 -2.54 1.82
C THR A 156 -0.66 -3.54 1.47
N MET A 157 -0.41 -4.49 0.58
CA MET A 157 -1.45 -5.46 0.20
C MET A 157 -1.88 -6.37 1.36
N HIS A 158 -0.94 -6.85 2.17
CA HIS A 158 -1.22 -7.68 3.34
C HIS A 158 -1.89 -6.87 4.46
N HIS A 159 -1.45 -5.65 4.71
CA HIS A 159 -2.01 -4.72 5.68
C HIS A 159 -3.50 -4.47 5.38
N GLU A 160 -3.81 -4.05 4.15
CA GLU A 160 -5.19 -3.76 3.75
C GLU A 160 -6.07 -5.00 3.71
N PHE A 161 -5.50 -6.15 3.36
CA PHE A 161 -6.25 -7.40 3.44
C PHE A 161 -6.57 -7.78 4.89
N GLY A 162 -5.64 -7.51 5.83
CA GLY A 162 -5.86 -7.63 7.27
C GLY A 162 -7.06 -6.82 7.75
N HIS A 163 -7.16 -5.57 7.31
CA HIS A 163 -8.33 -4.71 7.62
C HIS A 163 -9.63 -5.34 7.15
N ILE A 164 -9.68 -5.86 5.92
CA ILE A 164 -10.90 -6.52 5.38
C ILE A 164 -11.27 -7.75 6.20
N LEU A 165 -10.28 -8.58 6.59
CA LEU A 165 -10.54 -9.73 7.45
C LEU A 165 -11.15 -9.28 8.78
N ASN A 166 -10.55 -8.29 9.44
CA ASN A 166 -11.00 -7.75 10.72
C ASN A 166 -12.40 -7.13 10.67
N GLN A 167 -12.77 -6.52 9.54
CA GLN A 167 -14.12 -5.99 9.30
C GLN A 167 -15.17 -7.10 9.16
N ASN A 168 -14.78 -8.29 8.71
CA ASN A 168 -15.69 -9.42 8.51
C ASN A 168 -15.83 -10.28 9.77
N ILE A 169 -14.75 -10.49 10.52
CA ILE A 169 -14.76 -11.18 11.81
C ILE A 169 -13.88 -10.36 12.75
N ALA A 170 -14.46 -9.78 13.80
CA ALA A 170 -13.72 -8.88 14.68
C ALA A 170 -12.60 -9.60 15.44
N VAL A 171 -11.46 -8.92 15.57
CA VAL A 171 -10.36 -9.34 16.45
C VAL A 171 -10.81 -9.25 17.92
N THR A 172 -10.31 -10.14 18.77
CA THR A 172 -10.55 -10.07 20.22
C THR A 172 -10.08 -8.73 20.81
N SER A 173 -10.88 -8.19 21.74
CA SER A 173 -10.51 -6.99 22.48
C SER A 173 -9.26 -7.16 23.37
N ASP A 174 -8.80 -8.41 23.58
CA ASP A 174 -7.58 -8.68 24.32
C ASP A 174 -6.33 -8.14 23.60
N TYR A 175 -6.36 -8.03 22.27
CA TYR A 175 -5.24 -7.49 21.50
C TYR A 175 -4.95 -6.02 21.87
N GLN A 176 -5.97 -5.16 21.76
CA GLN A 176 -5.88 -3.72 22.07
C GLN A 176 -5.56 -3.44 23.54
N ARG A 177 -5.72 -4.42 24.44
CA ARG A 177 -5.38 -4.26 25.86
C ARG A 177 -3.88 -4.36 26.14
N ILE A 178 -3.08 -4.95 25.22
CA ILE A 178 -1.64 -5.16 25.42
C ILE A 178 -0.88 -3.82 25.48
N THR A 179 -1.27 -2.86 24.64
CA THR A 179 -0.67 -1.52 24.54
C THR A 179 -1.71 -0.42 24.79
N ALA A 180 -2.71 -0.72 25.63
CA ALA A 180 -3.77 0.23 25.96
C ALA A 180 -3.20 1.54 26.52
N GLY A 181 -3.66 2.66 25.97
CA GLY A 181 -3.24 4.00 26.39
C GLY A 181 -1.95 4.51 25.72
N SER A 182 -1.29 3.70 24.90
CA SER A 182 -0.06 4.08 24.19
C SER A 182 -0.26 4.45 22.72
N TYR A 183 -1.51 4.44 22.23
CA TYR A 183 -1.84 4.89 20.87
C TYR A 183 -1.70 6.41 20.75
N SER A 184 -1.21 6.87 19.60
CA SER A 184 -0.88 8.27 19.36
C SER A 184 -1.33 8.74 17.97
N ALA A 185 -2.09 9.83 17.93
CA ALA A 185 -2.44 10.51 16.69
C ALA A 185 -1.23 11.19 16.01
N THR A 186 -0.13 11.38 16.75
CA THR A 186 1.14 11.94 16.25
C THR A 186 2.22 10.87 16.16
N TRP A 187 1.84 9.63 15.83
CA TRP A 187 2.73 8.48 15.66
C TRP A 187 3.92 8.77 14.74
N PHE A 188 3.74 9.62 13.73
CA PHE A 188 4.78 10.02 12.77
C PHE A 188 5.92 10.86 13.38
N ASN A 189 5.78 11.32 14.63
CA ASN A 189 6.83 12.00 15.39
C ASN A 189 7.57 11.06 16.36
N ILE A 190 7.17 9.78 16.43
CA ILE A 190 7.74 8.79 17.34
C ILE A 190 8.73 7.94 16.53
N ALA A 191 9.95 7.78 17.04
CA ALA A 191 10.95 6.94 16.41
C ALA A 191 10.56 5.46 16.47
N GLU A 192 10.99 4.68 15.49
CA GLU A 192 10.64 3.25 15.39
C GLU A 192 11.09 2.50 16.64
N GLU A 193 12.29 2.81 17.14
CA GLU A 193 12.87 2.19 18.33
C GLU A 193 12.06 2.51 19.60
N ASP A 194 11.54 3.74 19.71
CA ASP A 194 10.68 4.13 20.83
C ASP A 194 9.36 3.36 20.77
N ALA A 195 8.74 3.25 19.58
CA ALA A 195 7.52 2.47 19.38
C ALA A 195 7.75 0.98 19.71
N ASN A 196 8.88 0.42 19.28
CA ASN A 196 9.26 -0.95 19.60
C ASN A 196 9.43 -1.17 21.11
N SER A 197 10.08 -0.23 21.81
CA SER A 197 10.21 -0.26 23.27
C SER A 197 8.87 -0.22 24.02
N MET A 198 7.83 0.33 23.37
CA MET A 198 6.46 0.38 23.91
C MET A 198 5.64 -0.87 23.59
N GLY A 199 6.16 -1.79 22.78
CA GLY A 199 5.49 -3.04 22.36
C GLY A 199 4.68 -2.91 21.07
N PHE A 200 5.03 -1.98 20.19
CA PHE A 200 4.51 -1.86 18.82
C PHE A 200 5.54 -2.36 17.81
N ILE A 201 5.10 -2.98 16.72
CA ILE A 201 6.02 -3.51 15.71
C ILE A 201 6.62 -2.39 14.84
N SER A 202 5.89 -1.29 14.71
CA SER A 202 6.29 -0.09 13.99
C SER A 202 5.76 1.16 14.66
N SER A 203 6.31 2.33 14.32
CA SER A 203 5.71 3.60 14.73
C SER A 203 4.28 3.74 14.20
N TYR A 204 3.99 3.26 12.98
CA TYR A 204 2.64 3.36 12.41
C TYR A 204 1.60 2.52 13.16
N ALA A 205 1.99 1.38 13.74
CA ALA A 205 1.13 0.57 14.61
C ALA A 205 0.58 1.36 15.82
N MET A 206 1.19 2.49 16.20
CA MET A 206 0.67 3.36 17.25
C MET A 206 -0.52 4.22 16.82
N ALA A 207 -0.81 4.31 15.52
CA ALA A 207 -1.86 5.19 15.00
C ALA A 207 -3.25 4.82 15.52
N SER A 208 -3.55 3.52 15.58
CA SER A 208 -4.78 3.01 16.18
C SER A 208 -4.62 1.53 16.54
N LYS A 209 -5.56 1.02 17.34
CA LYS A 209 -5.65 -0.42 17.65
C LYS A 209 -5.87 -1.31 16.44
N ASP A 210 -6.50 -0.78 15.39
CA ASP A 210 -6.81 -1.54 14.19
C ASP A 210 -5.55 -1.60 13.30
N GLU A 211 -4.81 -0.48 13.20
CA GLU A 211 -3.49 -0.43 12.55
C GLU A 211 -2.48 -1.34 13.24
N ASP A 212 -2.42 -1.33 14.56
CA ASP A 212 -1.52 -2.17 15.36
C ASP A 212 -1.62 -3.65 15.01
N PHE A 213 -2.85 -4.14 14.85
CA PHE A 213 -3.07 -5.53 14.49
C PHE A 213 -2.58 -5.83 13.07
N VAL A 214 -2.97 -5.00 12.10
CA VAL A 214 -2.66 -5.28 10.70
C VAL A 214 -1.20 -5.05 10.36
N GLU A 215 -0.52 -4.13 11.06
CA GLU A 215 0.94 -3.95 10.98
C GLU A 215 1.67 -5.18 11.50
N MET A 216 1.26 -5.74 12.65
CA MET A 216 1.82 -7.01 13.14
C MET A 216 1.62 -8.13 12.12
N LEU A 217 0.45 -8.21 11.49
CA LEU A 217 0.16 -9.18 10.44
C LEU A 217 1.05 -8.99 9.21
N SER A 218 1.09 -7.79 8.65
CA SER A 218 1.77 -7.49 7.40
C SER A 218 3.29 -7.59 7.54
N ILE A 219 3.87 -6.99 8.57
CA ILE A 219 5.31 -7.00 8.82
C ILE A 219 5.79 -8.43 9.09
N MET A 220 5.07 -9.21 9.92
CA MET A 220 5.46 -10.60 10.13
C MET A 220 5.42 -11.41 8.83
N LEU A 221 4.42 -11.20 7.95
CA LEU A 221 4.38 -11.91 6.65
C LEU A 221 5.53 -11.52 5.72
N VAL A 222 5.83 -10.22 5.63
CA VAL A 222 6.72 -9.63 4.62
C VAL A 222 8.19 -9.64 5.04
N ASP A 223 8.48 -9.39 6.32
CA ASP A 223 9.84 -9.38 6.85
C ASP A 223 10.25 -10.77 7.35
N GLY A 224 9.27 -11.59 7.73
CA GLY A 224 9.49 -12.98 8.11
C GLY A 224 9.87 -13.18 9.58
N GLU A 225 9.94 -14.46 9.97
CA GLU A 225 10.18 -14.87 11.36
C GLU A 225 11.54 -14.43 11.89
N ASP A 226 12.59 -14.55 11.09
CA ASP A 226 13.96 -14.24 11.52
C ASP A 226 14.12 -12.75 11.86
N ASN A 227 13.53 -11.86 11.06
CA ASN A 227 13.53 -10.42 11.33
C ASN A 227 12.70 -10.08 12.58
N PHE A 228 11.54 -10.72 12.76
CA PHE A 228 10.77 -10.55 13.98
C PHE A 228 11.57 -10.98 15.21
N GLN A 229 12.23 -12.14 15.17
CA GLN A 229 13.06 -12.61 16.29
C GLN A 229 14.29 -11.74 16.53
N ALA A 230 14.91 -11.23 15.47
CA ALA A 230 16.02 -10.27 15.57
C ALA A 230 15.57 -8.99 16.29
N LEU A 231 14.38 -8.46 15.98
CA LEU A 231 13.80 -7.34 16.72
C LEU A 231 13.54 -7.72 18.19
N ILE A 232 12.90 -8.85 18.48
CA ILE A 232 12.64 -9.27 19.86
C ILE A 232 13.94 -9.33 20.68
N ALA A 233 15.04 -9.79 20.08
CA ALA A 233 16.33 -9.91 20.77
C ALA A 233 16.95 -8.57 21.18
N THR A 234 16.53 -7.43 20.61
CA THR A 234 17.05 -6.10 20.96
C THR A 234 16.24 -5.41 22.05
N LEU A 235 15.05 -5.92 22.39
CA LEU A 235 14.10 -5.23 23.25
C LEU A 235 14.21 -5.63 24.72
N GLU A 236 13.77 -4.74 25.61
CA GLU A 236 13.63 -5.03 27.03
C GLU A 236 12.50 -6.05 27.31
N PRO A 237 12.55 -6.82 28.42
CA PRO A 237 11.64 -7.93 28.67
C PRO A 237 10.14 -7.62 28.57
N ASP A 238 9.71 -6.41 28.96
CA ASP A 238 8.31 -5.99 28.86
C ASP A 238 7.85 -5.85 27.41
N ALA A 239 8.65 -5.19 26.56
CA ALA A 239 8.38 -5.02 25.14
C ALA A 239 8.39 -6.37 24.40
N GLN A 240 9.35 -7.24 24.73
CA GLN A 240 9.38 -8.62 24.21
C GLN A 240 8.08 -9.36 24.52
N ALA A 241 7.64 -9.34 25.78
CA ALA A 241 6.44 -10.02 26.22
C ALA A 241 5.18 -9.50 25.49
N LYS A 242 5.08 -8.19 25.29
CA LYS A 242 3.98 -7.56 24.54
C LYS A 242 3.93 -8.00 23.09
N LEU A 243 5.04 -7.92 22.36
CA LEU A 243 5.09 -8.30 20.94
C LEU A 243 4.89 -9.80 20.73
N LEU A 244 5.47 -10.65 21.58
CA LEU A 244 5.24 -12.10 21.53
C LEU A 244 3.76 -12.44 21.81
N LYS A 245 3.12 -11.72 22.74
CA LYS A 245 1.69 -11.89 23.01
C LYS A 245 0.84 -11.44 21.81
N LYS A 246 1.15 -10.29 21.19
CA LYS A 246 0.49 -9.82 19.97
C LYS A 246 0.60 -10.84 18.84
N LYS A 247 1.80 -11.33 18.56
CA LYS A 247 2.05 -12.39 17.58
C LYS A 247 1.20 -13.64 17.83
N SER A 248 1.16 -14.11 19.07
CA SER A 248 0.34 -15.28 19.46
C SER A 248 -1.15 -15.05 19.16
N ILE A 249 -1.67 -13.84 19.41
CA ILE A 249 -3.05 -13.49 19.09
C ILE A 249 -3.28 -13.43 17.59
N VAL A 250 -2.39 -12.80 16.81
CA VAL A 250 -2.50 -12.74 15.33
C VAL A 250 -2.62 -14.15 14.73
N ILE A 251 -1.72 -15.05 15.13
CA ILE A 251 -1.70 -16.45 14.67
C ILE A 251 -3.00 -17.17 15.06
N SER A 252 -3.40 -17.05 16.34
CA SER A 252 -4.59 -17.73 16.87
C SER A 252 -5.88 -17.21 16.24
N TYR A 253 -5.96 -15.90 16.00
CA TYR A 253 -7.09 -15.25 15.35
C TYR A 253 -7.24 -15.74 13.90
N LEU A 254 -6.17 -15.68 13.09
CA LEU A 254 -6.22 -16.13 11.70
C LEU A 254 -6.63 -17.61 11.59
N LYS A 255 -6.14 -18.44 12.51
CA LYS A 255 -6.52 -19.86 12.56
C LYS A 255 -7.97 -20.07 12.96
N SER A 256 -8.44 -19.40 14.01
CA SER A 256 -9.80 -19.61 14.53
C SER A 256 -10.89 -18.95 13.69
N ALA A 257 -10.67 -17.73 13.21
CA ALA A 257 -11.63 -16.96 12.43
C ALA A 257 -11.69 -17.42 10.97
N PHE A 258 -10.54 -17.73 10.36
CA PHE A 258 -10.46 -17.99 8.91
C PHE A 258 -9.85 -19.35 8.57
N GLY A 259 -9.37 -20.12 9.55
CA GLY A 259 -8.67 -21.38 9.28
C GLY A 259 -7.37 -21.19 8.51
N ILE A 260 -6.76 -20.00 8.57
CA ILE A 260 -5.47 -19.72 7.93
C ILE A 260 -4.36 -20.23 8.86
N ASP A 261 -3.46 -21.04 8.31
CA ASP A 261 -2.19 -21.35 8.97
C ASP A 261 -1.21 -20.23 8.68
N PHE A 262 -0.95 -19.39 9.69
CA PHE A 262 -0.09 -18.23 9.55
C PHE A 262 1.35 -18.61 9.18
N VAL A 263 1.91 -19.65 9.79
CA VAL A 263 3.31 -20.03 9.55
C VAL A 263 3.47 -20.57 8.13
N ALA A 264 2.52 -21.40 7.68
CA ALA A 264 2.52 -21.88 6.30
C ALA A 264 2.35 -20.73 5.29
N LEU A 265 1.50 -19.75 5.60
CA LEU A 265 1.32 -18.54 4.79
C LEU A 265 2.61 -17.70 4.74
N GLN A 266 3.22 -17.40 5.89
CA GLN A 266 4.47 -16.64 5.99
C GLN A 266 5.59 -17.31 5.20
N ASN A 267 5.74 -18.63 5.30
CA ASN A 267 6.75 -19.38 4.53
C ASN A 267 6.55 -19.25 3.01
N LYS A 268 5.30 -19.28 2.53
CA LYS A 268 4.99 -19.07 1.11
C LYS A 268 5.30 -17.65 0.67
N VAL A 269 4.87 -16.65 1.44
CA VAL A 269 5.16 -15.23 1.16
C VAL A 269 6.68 -15.01 1.10
N GLN A 270 7.43 -15.48 2.10
CA GLN A 270 8.88 -15.37 2.14
C GLN A 270 9.58 -16.07 0.96
N ALA A 271 9.12 -17.26 0.57
CA ALA A 271 9.67 -17.97 -0.58
C ALA A 271 9.51 -17.16 -1.89
N GLU A 272 8.35 -16.53 -2.08
CA GLU A 272 8.08 -15.70 -3.25
C GLU A 272 8.89 -14.40 -3.22
N ILE A 273 9.01 -13.73 -2.07
CA ILE A 273 9.86 -12.54 -1.95
C ILE A 273 11.33 -12.90 -2.22
N ASN A 274 11.83 -14.00 -1.67
CA ASN A 274 13.19 -14.49 -1.91
C ASN A 274 13.44 -14.84 -3.38
N THR A 275 12.41 -15.30 -4.10
CA THR A 275 12.49 -15.60 -5.54
C THR A 275 12.51 -14.33 -6.37
N MET A 276 11.64 -13.35 -6.05
CA MET A 276 11.53 -12.10 -6.78
C MET A 276 12.69 -11.14 -6.52
N ALA A 277 13.18 -11.10 -5.28
CA ALA A 277 14.22 -10.22 -4.80
C ALA A 277 15.05 -10.94 -3.72
N PRO A 278 16.03 -11.76 -4.13
CA PRO A 278 16.93 -12.45 -3.21
C PRO A 278 17.70 -11.46 -2.33
N LEU A 279 18.00 -11.86 -1.09
CA LEU A 279 18.95 -11.12 -0.26
C LEU A 279 20.29 -11.02 -1.00
N LYS A 280 20.83 -9.81 -1.11
CA LYS A 280 22.17 -9.61 -1.66
C LYS A 280 23.16 -10.24 -0.68
N LYS A 281 23.97 -11.18 -1.16
CA LYS A 281 25.08 -11.78 -0.41
C LYS A 281 26.17 -10.75 -0.14
#